data_AF-A0A2N8MR49-F1
#
_entry.id   AF-A0A2N8MR49-F1
#
_cell.length_a   1.000
_cell.length_b   1.000
_cell.length_c   1.000
_cell.angle_alpha   90.00
_cell.angle_beta   90.00
_cell.angle_gamma   90.00
#
_symmetry.space_group_name_H-M   'P 1'
#
loop_
_entity.id
_entity.type
_entity.pdbx_description
1 polymer ?
#
loop_
_entity_poly.entity_id
_entity_poly.type
_entity_poly.pdbx_seq_one_letter_code
_entity_poly.pdbx_strand_id
1 'polypeptide(L)'
;MASARDVAAAVLTRTGPITTMKLQKLLYYSQAWHLVFQREPMFDEKIEAWPQGPVTPSIFAGHRKQYQVTSWPSGHAGALTEPENATLTWVMDKYAHYSAETLSRMTHMESPWRVARGVVAENEKSSQPIAHDQMRHFYARQIADVDVAVAQAAASAAMEGIDLDDDWQRTLREVATNTRSADDLIAEEIERARRQ
;
A
#
# COMPACT_ATOMS: atom_id res chain seq x y z
N MET A 1 5.13 -5.03 -19.35
CA MET A 1 4.42 -4.25 -18.33
C MET A 1 2.98 -4.11 -18.79
N ALA A 2 2.05 -4.48 -17.93
CA ALA A 2 0.63 -4.32 -18.18
C ALA A 2 0.23 -2.83 -18.21
N SER A 3 -0.82 -2.48 -18.95
CA SER A 3 -1.48 -1.17 -18.78
C SER A 3 -2.50 -1.23 -17.65
N ALA A 4 -2.90 -0.07 -17.11
CA ALA A 4 -3.99 -0.02 -16.13
C ALA A 4 -5.30 -0.63 -16.68
N ARG A 5 -5.48 -0.63 -18.01
CA ARG A 5 -6.64 -1.24 -18.68
C ARG A 5 -6.57 -2.76 -18.62
N ASP A 6 -5.40 -3.35 -18.80
CA ASP A 6 -5.18 -4.80 -18.70
C ASP A 6 -5.43 -5.27 -17.27
N VAL A 7 -4.92 -4.53 -16.29
CA VAL A 7 -5.18 -4.81 -14.86
C VAL A 7 -6.67 -4.65 -14.54
N ALA A 8 -7.35 -3.62 -15.07
CA ALA A 8 -8.79 -3.44 -14.88
C ALA A 8 -9.60 -4.60 -15.47
N ALA A 9 -9.25 -5.06 -16.67
CA ALA A 9 -9.86 -6.25 -17.28
C ALA A 9 -9.63 -7.49 -16.40
N ALA A 10 -8.40 -7.68 -15.92
CA ALA A 10 -8.02 -8.81 -15.07
C ALA A 10 -8.71 -8.82 -13.69
N VAL A 11 -8.97 -7.64 -13.10
CA VAL A 11 -9.78 -7.50 -11.89
C VAL A 11 -11.21 -7.96 -12.17
N LEU A 12 -11.85 -7.45 -13.22
CA LEU A 12 -13.25 -7.74 -13.53
C LEU A 12 -13.49 -9.20 -13.90
N THR A 13 -12.53 -9.87 -14.55
CA THR A 13 -12.59 -11.32 -14.79
C THR A 13 -12.64 -12.13 -13.49
N ARG A 14 -12.01 -11.65 -12.41
CA ARG A 14 -11.95 -12.34 -11.12
C ARG A 14 -13.12 -11.99 -10.20
N THR A 15 -13.55 -10.72 -10.19
CA THR A 15 -14.59 -10.23 -9.26
C THR A 15 -15.99 -10.28 -9.84
N GLY A 16 -16.12 -10.34 -11.17
CA GLY A 16 -17.37 -10.00 -11.85
C GLY A 16 -17.71 -8.51 -11.71
N PRO A 17 -18.99 -8.13 -11.92
CA PRO A 17 -19.44 -6.75 -11.83
C PRO A 17 -19.18 -6.12 -10.44
N ILE A 18 -18.54 -4.95 -10.43
CA ILE A 18 -18.26 -4.18 -9.21
C ILE A 18 -18.56 -2.70 -9.43
N THR A 19 -18.62 -1.92 -8.35
CA THR A 19 -18.76 -0.47 -8.46
C THR A 19 -17.50 0.15 -9.06
N THR A 20 -17.67 1.28 -9.75
CA THR A 20 -16.56 2.03 -10.35
C THR A 20 -15.54 2.49 -9.31
N MET A 21 -16.01 2.85 -8.11
CA MET A 21 -15.15 3.21 -6.97
C MET A 21 -14.33 2.01 -6.48
N LYS A 22 -14.94 0.82 -6.37
CA LYS A 22 -14.22 -0.39 -5.95
C LYS A 22 -13.13 -0.77 -6.93
N LEU A 23 -13.40 -0.69 -8.24
CA LEU A 23 -12.38 -0.93 -9.27
C LEU A 23 -11.17 0.00 -9.08
N GLN A 24 -11.40 1.30 -8.88
CA GLN A 24 -10.32 2.27 -8.66
C GLN A 24 -9.46 1.94 -7.43
N LYS A 25 -10.09 1.50 -6.34
CA LYS A 25 -9.37 1.12 -5.11
C LYS A 25 -8.56 -0.15 -5.31
N LEU A 26 -9.12 -1.16 -5.99
CA LEU A 26 -8.40 -2.39 -6.30
C LEU A 26 -7.19 -2.13 -7.20
N LEU A 27 -7.32 -1.25 -8.21
CA LEU A 27 -6.17 -0.84 -9.05
C LEU A 27 -5.06 -0.17 -8.23
N TYR A 28 -5.42 0.69 -7.28
CA TYR A 28 -4.45 1.30 -6.38
C TYR A 28 -3.74 0.26 -5.50
N TYR A 29 -4.47 -0.66 -4.88
CA TYR A 29 -3.86 -1.74 -4.10
C TYR A 29 -2.97 -2.64 -4.97
N SER A 30 -3.39 -2.95 -6.20
CA SER A 30 -2.58 -3.69 -7.17
C SER A 30 -1.24 -2.99 -7.46
N GLN A 31 -1.25 -1.70 -7.79
CA GLN A 31 -0.03 -0.92 -8.00
C GLN A 31 0.85 -0.91 -6.76
N ALA A 32 0.25 -0.64 -5.59
CA ALA A 32 0.99 -0.45 -4.36
C ALA A 32 1.68 -1.72 -3.86
N TRP A 33 1.00 -2.87 -3.94
CA TRP A 33 1.60 -4.16 -3.55
C TRP A 33 2.58 -4.69 -4.60
N HIS A 34 2.36 -4.42 -5.89
CA HIS A 34 3.33 -4.79 -6.93
C HIS A 34 4.66 -4.05 -6.74
N LEU A 35 4.59 -2.76 -6.41
CA LEU A 35 5.78 -1.96 -6.06
C LEU A 35 6.55 -2.52 -4.86
N VAL A 36 5.87 -3.22 -3.94
CA VAL A 36 6.51 -3.87 -2.79
C VAL A 36 7.14 -5.19 -3.20
N PHE A 37 6.41 -6.06 -3.91
CA PHE A 37 6.87 -7.40 -4.24
C PHE A 37 7.91 -7.42 -5.36
N GLN A 38 7.69 -6.63 -6.41
CA GLN A 38 8.53 -6.65 -7.62
C GLN A 38 9.45 -5.43 -7.75
N ARG A 39 9.29 -4.42 -6.88
CA ARG A 39 10.10 -3.19 -6.88
C ARG A 39 10.01 -2.38 -8.18
N GLU A 40 9.00 -2.66 -9.00
CA GLU A 40 8.67 -1.97 -10.24
C GLU A 40 7.16 -1.68 -10.31
N PRO A 41 6.70 -0.68 -11.09
CA PRO A 41 5.29 -0.39 -11.23
C PRO A 41 4.55 -1.51 -11.98
N MET A 42 3.30 -1.78 -11.58
CA MET A 42 2.45 -2.75 -12.30
C MET A 42 1.94 -2.16 -13.62
N PHE A 43 1.72 -0.86 -13.64
CA PHE A 43 1.37 -0.06 -14.80
C PHE A 43 1.90 1.38 -14.67
N ASP A 44 2.05 2.06 -15.80
CA ASP A 44 2.65 3.40 -15.89
C ASP A 44 1.65 4.53 -15.62
N GLU A 45 0.35 4.29 -15.77
CA GLU A 45 -0.64 5.34 -15.57
C GLU A 45 -0.67 5.86 -14.13
N LYS A 46 -0.60 7.19 -13.99
CA LYS A 46 -0.63 7.85 -12.70
C LYS A 46 -1.92 7.55 -11.92
N ILE A 47 -1.78 7.46 -10.62
CA ILE A 47 -2.87 7.44 -9.65
C ILE A 47 -2.88 8.78 -8.93
N GLU A 48 -4.03 9.43 -8.85
CA GLU A 48 -4.20 10.75 -8.24
C GLU A 48 -5.00 10.69 -6.93
N ALA A 49 -4.71 11.60 -6.00
CA ALA A 49 -5.32 11.64 -4.67
C ALA A 49 -6.68 12.37 -4.62
N TRP A 50 -7.68 11.80 -5.30
CA TRP A 50 -9.02 12.39 -5.43
C TRP A 50 -9.83 12.38 -4.12
N PRO A 51 -10.94 13.15 -4.01
CA PRO A 51 -11.78 13.21 -2.80
C PRO A 51 -12.23 11.85 -2.28
N GLN A 52 -12.67 10.96 -3.17
CA GLN A 52 -13.14 9.61 -2.83
C GLN A 52 -11.99 8.58 -2.81
N GLY A 53 -10.78 9.01 -2.47
CA GLY A 53 -9.59 8.18 -2.42
C GLY A 53 -8.81 8.15 -3.75
N PRO A 54 -7.81 7.26 -3.88
CA PRO A 54 -6.96 7.15 -5.07
C PRO A 54 -7.77 6.77 -6.31
N VAL A 55 -7.47 7.40 -7.44
CA VAL A 55 -8.11 7.21 -8.73
C VAL A 55 -7.08 7.21 -9.85
N THR A 56 -7.11 6.22 -10.73
CA THR A 56 -6.41 6.22 -12.01
C THR A 56 -7.28 6.98 -13.04
N PRO A 57 -6.92 8.21 -13.45
CA PRO A 57 -7.80 9.06 -14.25
C PRO A 57 -8.12 8.48 -15.63
N SER A 58 -7.16 7.77 -16.25
CA SER A 58 -7.34 7.10 -17.54
C SER A 58 -8.43 6.03 -17.50
N ILE A 59 -8.56 5.32 -16.36
CA ILE A 59 -9.63 4.35 -16.12
C ILE A 59 -10.92 5.05 -15.74
N PHE A 60 -10.86 6.12 -14.92
CA PHE A 60 -12.05 6.88 -14.55
C PHE A 60 -12.77 7.45 -15.78
N ALA A 61 -12.02 7.92 -16.78
CA ALA A 61 -12.59 8.43 -18.01
C ALA A 61 -13.47 7.40 -18.74
N GLY A 62 -13.11 6.11 -18.69
CA GLY A 62 -13.83 5.03 -19.38
C GLY A 62 -15.14 4.59 -18.71
N HIS A 63 -15.28 4.76 -17.40
CA HIS A 63 -16.50 4.41 -16.65
C HIS A 63 -17.24 5.63 -16.09
N ARG A 64 -16.84 6.83 -16.47
CA ARG A 64 -17.43 8.08 -15.97
C ARG A 64 -18.95 8.06 -16.14
N LYS A 65 -19.67 8.48 -15.09
CA LYS A 65 -21.15 8.47 -14.99
C LYS A 65 -21.77 7.07 -14.88
N GLN A 66 -20.97 6.02 -14.75
CA GLN A 66 -21.46 4.67 -14.44
C GLN A 66 -21.30 4.41 -12.94
N TYR A 67 -22.29 3.70 -12.38
CA TYR A 67 -22.20 3.24 -10.99
C TYR A 67 -21.42 1.92 -10.89
N GLN A 68 -21.60 1.03 -11.88
CA GLN A 68 -20.95 -0.26 -11.97
C GLN A 68 -20.26 -0.45 -13.31
N VAL A 69 -19.27 -1.33 -13.29
CA VAL A 69 -18.50 -1.78 -14.44
C VAL A 69 -18.47 -3.30 -14.43
N THR A 70 -18.77 -3.90 -15.57
CA THR A 70 -18.91 -5.36 -15.73
C THR A 70 -17.75 -5.96 -16.54
N SER A 71 -17.19 -5.20 -17.48
CA SER A 71 -16.06 -5.61 -18.30
C SER A 71 -15.22 -4.40 -18.71
N TRP A 72 -13.99 -4.66 -19.17
CA TRP A 72 -13.10 -3.63 -19.71
C TRP A 72 -12.57 -4.05 -21.09
N PRO A 73 -13.36 -3.89 -22.17
CA PRO A 73 -13.02 -4.42 -23.50
C PRO A 73 -11.74 -3.84 -24.11
N SER A 74 -11.33 -2.65 -23.65
CA SER A 74 -10.09 -1.99 -24.09
C SER A 74 -8.82 -2.47 -23.38
N GLY A 75 -8.93 -3.52 -22.54
CA GLY A 75 -7.80 -4.18 -21.88
C GLY A 75 -7.82 -5.69 -22.10
N HIS A 76 -6.67 -6.33 -21.94
CA HIS A 76 -6.48 -7.76 -22.14
C HIS A 76 -6.06 -8.41 -20.82
N ALA A 77 -6.98 -9.12 -20.16
CA ALA A 77 -6.71 -9.78 -18.88
C ALA A 77 -5.55 -10.80 -18.97
N GLY A 78 -5.32 -11.40 -20.15
CA GLY A 78 -4.22 -12.32 -20.42
C GLY A 78 -2.87 -11.65 -20.72
N ALA A 79 -2.80 -10.31 -20.73
CA ALA A 79 -1.54 -9.58 -20.97
C ALA A 79 -0.66 -9.46 -19.72
N LEU A 80 -1.20 -9.79 -18.53
CA LEU A 80 -0.43 -9.81 -17.30
C LEU A 80 0.60 -10.94 -17.33
N THR A 81 1.85 -10.60 -17.01
CA THR A 81 2.92 -11.54 -16.70
C THR A 81 2.59 -12.36 -15.44
N GLU A 82 3.37 -13.41 -15.19
CA GLU A 82 3.21 -14.24 -13.99
C GLU A 82 3.39 -13.44 -12.67
N PRO A 83 4.44 -12.61 -12.50
CA PRO A 83 4.58 -11.73 -11.32
C PRO A 83 3.41 -10.77 -11.10
N GLU A 84 2.89 -10.16 -12.17
CA GLU A 84 1.73 -9.25 -12.14
C GLU A 84 0.46 -10.02 -11.74
N ASN A 85 0.24 -11.21 -12.30
CA ASN A 85 -0.90 -12.07 -11.94
C ASN A 85 -0.83 -12.57 -10.50
N ALA A 86 0.35 -12.97 -10.02
CA ALA A 86 0.54 -13.41 -8.63
C ALA A 86 0.21 -12.29 -7.65
N THR A 87 0.68 -11.08 -7.93
CA THR A 87 0.34 -9.89 -7.13
C THR A 87 -1.16 -9.63 -7.15
N LEU A 88 -1.78 -9.66 -8.33
CA LEU A 88 -3.21 -9.39 -8.47
C LEU A 88 -4.06 -10.40 -7.71
N THR A 89 -3.73 -11.68 -7.77
CA THR A 89 -4.41 -12.75 -7.01
C THR A 89 -4.35 -12.47 -5.51
N TRP A 90 -3.15 -12.17 -4.99
CA TRP A 90 -2.98 -11.84 -3.57
C TRP A 90 -3.81 -10.62 -3.15
N VAL A 91 -3.86 -9.58 -4.00
CA VAL A 91 -4.68 -8.38 -3.75
C VAL A 91 -6.18 -8.72 -3.77
N MET A 92 -6.63 -9.61 -4.66
CA MET A 92 -8.03 -10.04 -4.67
C MET A 92 -8.39 -10.78 -3.39
N ASP A 93 -7.56 -11.73 -2.96
CA ASP A 93 -7.80 -12.50 -1.73
C ASP A 93 -7.89 -11.56 -0.51
N LYS A 94 -7.00 -10.56 -0.45
CA LYS A 94 -6.93 -9.63 0.68
C LYS A 94 -7.99 -8.54 0.68
N TYR A 95 -8.41 -8.01 -0.48
CA TYR A 95 -9.21 -6.79 -0.53
C TYR A 95 -10.56 -6.92 -1.24
N ALA A 96 -10.76 -7.94 -2.09
CA ALA A 96 -11.95 -8.01 -2.93
C ALA A 96 -13.24 -8.24 -2.12
N HIS A 97 -13.16 -8.74 -0.89
CA HIS A 97 -14.32 -8.93 -0.03
C HIS A 97 -14.84 -7.63 0.61
N TYR A 98 -14.04 -6.56 0.65
CA TYR A 98 -14.46 -5.28 1.20
C TYR A 98 -15.43 -4.52 0.28
N SER A 99 -16.31 -3.72 0.88
CA SER A 99 -17.15 -2.78 0.14
C SER A 99 -16.33 -1.62 -0.44
N ALA A 100 -16.89 -0.92 -1.42
CA ALA A 100 -16.22 0.24 -2.01
C ALA A 100 -15.98 1.35 -0.98
N GLU A 101 -16.95 1.58 -0.09
CA GLU A 101 -16.89 2.55 1.00
C GLU A 101 -15.83 2.17 2.02
N THR A 102 -15.73 0.87 2.33
CA THR A 102 -14.71 0.35 3.25
C THR A 102 -13.32 0.59 2.68
N LEU A 103 -13.08 0.23 1.42
CA LEU A 103 -11.80 0.48 0.75
C LEU A 103 -11.49 1.99 0.67
N SER A 104 -12.49 2.84 0.40
CA SER A 104 -12.32 4.29 0.39
C SER A 104 -11.85 4.81 1.76
N ARG A 105 -12.55 4.44 2.84
CA ARG A 105 -12.19 4.79 4.21
C ARG A 105 -10.79 4.29 4.58
N MET A 106 -10.43 3.06 4.18
CA MET A 106 -9.08 2.54 4.38
C MET A 106 -8.05 3.46 3.71
N THR A 107 -8.21 3.75 2.42
CA THR A 107 -7.28 4.61 1.68
C THR A 107 -7.17 6.04 2.24
N HIS A 108 -8.24 6.57 2.84
CA HIS A 108 -8.21 7.88 3.51
C HIS A 108 -7.33 7.90 4.77
N MET A 109 -7.14 6.76 5.43
CA MET A 109 -6.28 6.64 6.62
C MET A 109 -4.80 6.41 6.26
N GLU A 110 -4.51 6.01 5.02
CA GLU A 110 -3.17 5.65 4.58
C GLU A 110 -2.33 6.89 4.24
N SER A 111 -1.02 6.86 4.55
CA SER A 111 -0.16 8.02 4.30
C SER A 111 0.03 8.38 2.82
N PRO A 112 0.12 7.46 1.84
CA PRO A 112 0.37 7.83 0.45
C PRO A 112 -0.71 8.76 -0.11
N TRP A 113 -1.99 8.45 0.12
CA TRP A 113 -3.09 9.30 -0.31
C TRP A 113 -3.12 10.63 0.45
N ARG A 114 -2.94 10.62 1.78
CA ARG A 114 -2.97 11.85 2.60
C ARG A 114 -1.86 12.83 2.22
N VAL A 115 -0.63 12.34 2.02
CA VAL A 115 0.51 13.17 1.66
C VAL A 115 0.33 13.76 0.26
N ALA A 116 -0.06 12.95 -0.72
CA ALA A 116 -0.32 13.45 -2.07
C ALA A 116 -1.51 14.43 -2.11
N ARG A 117 -2.56 14.18 -1.32
CA ARG A 117 -3.73 15.07 -1.23
C ARG A 117 -3.38 16.43 -0.62
N GLY A 118 -2.52 16.45 0.40
CA GLY A 118 -2.16 17.65 1.13
C GLY A 118 -3.34 18.25 1.90
N VAL A 119 -3.21 19.54 2.25
CA VAL A 119 -4.25 20.28 2.98
C VAL A 119 -5.19 20.93 1.97
N VAL A 120 -6.24 20.22 1.59
CA VAL A 120 -7.33 20.71 0.73
C VAL A 120 -8.69 20.41 1.38
N ALA A 121 -9.73 21.14 1.01
CA ALA A 121 -11.06 20.84 1.56
C ALA A 121 -11.53 19.42 1.17
N GLU A 122 -12.38 18.80 2.00
CA GLU A 122 -12.77 17.39 1.85
C GLU A 122 -13.28 17.06 0.43
N ASN A 123 -14.11 17.94 -0.13
CA ASN A 123 -14.70 17.77 -1.46
C ASN A 123 -13.91 18.45 -2.59
N GLU A 124 -12.78 19.08 -2.28
CA GLU A 124 -11.96 19.77 -3.27
C GLU A 124 -11.20 18.77 -4.13
N LYS A 125 -11.24 18.99 -5.45
CA LYS A 125 -10.53 18.14 -6.39
C LYS A 125 -9.03 18.29 -6.16
N SER A 126 -8.34 17.16 -6.09
CA SER A 126 -6.89 17.10 -6.17
C SER A 126 -6.51 16.17 -7.31
N SER A 127 -5.66 16.66 -8.21
CA SER A 127 -5.04 15.89 -9.28
C SER A 127 -3.57 15.58 -8.97
N GLN A 128 -3.18 15.67 -7.70
CA GLN A 128 -1.80 15.40 -7.29
C GLN A 128 -1.53 13.90 -7.44
N PRO A 129 -0.51 13.51 -8.22
CA PRO A 129 -0.11 12.11 -8.33
C PRO A 129 0.40 11.58 -6.99
N ILE A 130 0.01 10.35 -6.65
CA ILE A 130 0.57 9.61 -5.52
C ILE A 130 1.89 8.99 -5.99
N ALA A 131 3.00 9.35 -5.35
CA ALA A 131 4.31 8.87 -5.75
C ALA A 131 4.47 7.37 -5.48
N HIS A 132 5.05 6.62 -6.42
CA HIS A 132 5.32 5.19 -6.28
C HIS A 132 6.19 4.88 -5.06
N ASP A 133 7.22 5.70 -4.80
CA ASP A 133 8.03 5.54 -3.60
C ASP A 133 7.20 5.68 -2.32
N GLN A 134 6.24 6.60 -2.26
CA GLN A 134 5.37 6.73 -1.08
C GLN A 134 4.50 5.49 -0.88
N MET A 135 3.93 4.94 -1.97
CA MET A 135 3.19 3.68 -1.90
C MET A 135 4.09 2.55 -1.39
N ARG A 136 5.25 2.34 -2.03
CA ARG A 136 6.20 1.27 -1.69
C ARG A 136 6.63 1.36 -0.22
N HIS A 137 7.10 2.52 0.24
CA HIS A 137 7.56 2.69 1.62
C HIS A 137 6.43 2.50 2.65
N PHE A 138 5.19 2.88 2.33
CA PHE A 138 4.07 2.66 3.23
C PHE A 138 3.70 1.19 3.35
N TYR A 139 3.54 0.47 2.24
CA TYR A 139 3.10 -0.93 2.26
C TYR A 139 4.22 -1.91 2.60
N ALA A 140 5.47 -1.62 2.25
CA ALA A 140 6.61 -2.44 2.66
C ALA A 140 6.70 -2.55 4.19
N ARG A 141 6.38 -1.47 4.92
CA ARG A 141 6.33 -1.48 6.40
C ARG A 141 5.22 -2.38 6.96
N GLN A 142 4.18 -2.70 6.19
CA GLN A 142 3.08 -3.56 6.65
C GLN A 142 3.37 -5.06 6.52
N ILE A 143 4.37 -5.43 5.72
CA ILE A 143 4.82 -6.81 5.55
C ILE A 143 6.30 -6.98 5.89
N ALA A 144 6.90 -5.96 6.53
CA ALA A 144 8.27 -6.08 6.98
C ALA A 144 8.31 -7.29 7.90
N ASP A 145 9.03 -8.31 7.45
CA ASP A 145 9.49 -9.37 8.32
C ASP A 145 10.12 -8.70 9.54
N VAL A 146 9.93 -9.30 10.72
CA VAL A 146 10.56 -8.85 11.96
C VAL A 146 12.04 -8.52 11.72
N ASP A 147 12.74 -9.34 10.93
CA ASP A 147 14.14 -9.11 10.59
C ASP A 147 14.38 -7.87 9.74
N VAL A 148 13.49 -7.56 8.80
CA VAL A 148 13.57 -6.35 7.97
C VAL A 148 13.25 -5.12 8.79
N ALA A 149 12.25 -5.19 9.67
CA ALA A 149 11.90 -4.09 10.57
C ALA A 149 13.06 -3.77 11.53
N VAL A 150 13.69 -4.79 12.11
CA VAL A 150 14.87 -4.65 12.98
C VAL A 150 16.06 -4.10 12.21
N ALA A 151 16.34 -4.62 11.01
CA ALA A 151 17.44 -4.12 10.18
C ALA A 151 17.26 -2.65 9.78
N GLN A 152 16.03 -2.23 9.46
CA GLN A 152 15.73 -0.82 9.16
C GLN A 152 15.89 0.09 10.39
N ALA A 153 15.47 -0.36 11.57
CA ALA A 153 15.65 0.37 12.82
C ALA A 153 17.16 0.52 13.16
N ALA A 154 17.93 -0.57 13.06
CA ALA A 154 19.38 -0.57 13.26
C ALA A 154 20.10 0.35 12.27
N ALA A 155 19.76 0.27 10.97
CA ALA A 155 20.36 1.14 9.96
C ALA A 155 20.04 2.63 10.20
N SER A 156 18.84 2.94 10.69
CA SER A 156 18.45 4.32 11.01
C SER A 156 19.23 4.86 12.21
N ALA A 157 19.34 4.08 13.29
CA ALA A 157 20.11 4.43 14.49
C ALA A 157 21.60 4.62 14.17
N ALA A 158 22.17 3.75 13.33
CA ALA A 158 23.57 3.86 12.91
C ALA A 158 23.87 5.17 12.16
N MET A 159 22.93 5.67 11.36
CA MET A 159 23.06 6.98 10.71
C MET A 159 23.12 8.15 11.71
N GLU A 160 22.58 7.95 12.91
CA GLU A 160 22.62 8.92 14.02
C GLU A 160 23.83 8.68 14.96
N GLY A 161 24.71 7.74 14.62
CA GLY A 161 25.87 7.37 15.44
C GLY A 161 25.53 6.48 16.63
N ILE A 162 24.31 5.92 16.67
CA ILE A 162 23.87 4.98 17.69
C ILE A 162 24.09 3.56 17.15
N ASP A 163 24.99 2.82 17.79
CA ASP A 163 25.23 1.42 17.45
C ASP A 163 24.21 0.53 18.19
N LEU A 164 23.27 -0.05 17.44
CA LEU A 164 22.38 -1.08 17.96
C LEU A 164 23.05 -2.43 17.72
N ASP A 165 23.82 -2.86 18.71
CA ASP A 165 24.54 -4.12 18.70
C ASP A 165 23.60 -5.35 18.57
N ASP A 166 24.20 -6.53 18.46
CA ASP A 166 23.45 -7.78 18.25
C ASP A 166 22.43 -8.05 19.37
N ASP A 167 22.67 -7.56 20.59
CA ASP A 167 21.76 -7.76 21.73
C ASP A 167 20.56 -6.82 21.67
N TRP A 168 20.78 -5.57 21.28
CA TRP A 168 19.70 -4.62 21.00
C TRP A 168 18.86 -5.05 19.79
N GLN A 169 19.48 -5.57 18.74
CA GLN A 169 18.74 -6.12 17.60
C GLN A 169 17.90 -7.35 17.99
N ARG A 170 18.42 -8.24 18.86
CA ARG A 170 17.64 -9.36 19.43
C ARG A 170 16.43 -8.84 20.22
N THR A 171 16.64 -7.85 21.06
CA THR A 171 15.60 -7.23 21.88
C THR A 171 14.51 -6.57 21.01
N LEU A 172 14.91 -5.85 19.95
CA LEU A 172 13.97 -5.29 18.97
C LEU A 172 13.15 -6.36 18.26
N ARG A 173 13.72 -7.54 17.98
CA ARG A 173 12.97 -8.66 17.40
C ARG A 173 11.91 -9.17 18.36
N GLU A 174 12.24 -9.29 19.64
CA GLU A 174 11.29 -9.73 20.69
C GLU A 174 10.12 -8.76 20.86
N VAL A 175 10.40 -7.46 20.76
CA VAL A 175 9.34 -6.42 20.76
C VAL A 175 8.49 -6.52 19.49
N ALA A 176 9.12 -6.68 18.33
CA ALA A 176 8.43 -6.78 17.04
C ALA A 176 7.59 -8.06 16.89
N THR A 177 7.97 -9.17 17.53
CA THR A 177 7.18 -10.43 17.60
C THR A 177 6.17 -10.45 18.75
N ASN A 178 6.09 -9.36 19.54
CA ASN A 178 5.24 -9.25 20.71
C ASN A 178 5.52 -10.32 21.79
N THR A 179 6.75 -10.85 21.83
CA THR A 179 7.22 -11.74 22.92
C THR A 179 7.71 -10.94 24.12
N ARG A 180 7.97 -9.65 23.96
CA ARG A 180 8.35 -8.71 25.02
C ARG A 180 7.66 -7.36 24.84
N SER A 181 7.23 -6.75 25.93
CA SER A 181 6.61 -5.41 25.93
C SER A 181 7.67 -4.32 25.74
N ALA A 182 7.40 -3.36 24.86
CA ALA A 182 8.25 -2.19 24.68
C ALA A 182 8.29 -1.31 25.93
N ASP A 183 7.15 -1.14 26.61
CA ASP A 183 7.04 -0.29 27.80
C ASP A 183 7.86 -0.85 28.97
N ASP A 184 7.83 -2.18 29.15
CA ASP A 184 8.57 -2.85 30.21
C ASP A 184 10.08 -2.78 29.94
N LEU A 185 10.50 -2.96 28.69
CA LEU A 185 11.90 -2.81 28.27
C LEU A 185 12.43 -1.40 28.56
N ILE A 186 11.66 -0.36 28.24
CA ILE A 186 12.04 1.03 28.51
C ILE A 186 12.19 1.24 30.03
N ALA A 187 11.25 0.74 30.82
CA ALA A 187 11.29 0.85 32.27
C ALA A 187 12.53 0.17 32.89
N GLU A 188 12.87 -1.04 32.41
CA GLU A 188 14.05 -1.78 32.84
C GLU A 188 15.35 -1.02 32.55
N GLU A 189 15.47 -0.42 31.36
CA GLU A 189 16.70 0.26 30.97
C GLU A 189 16.89 1.60 31.69
N ILE A 190 15.80 2.32 31.96
CA ILE A 190 15.81 3.50 32.84
C ILE A 190 16.30 3.12 34.24
N GLU A 191 15.83 2.00 34.79
CA GLU A 191 16.25 1.53 36.11
C GLU A 191 17.72 1.05 36.13
N ARG A 192 18.22 0.44 35.05
CA ARG A 192 19.65 0.11 34.91
C ARG A 192 20.52 1.36 34.90
N ALA A 193 20.15 2.36 34.10
CA ALA A 193 20.89 3.62 34.00
C ALA A 193 20.92 4.39 35.33
N ARG A 194 19.89 4.25 36.18
CA ARG A 194 19.86 4.84 37.52
C ARG A 194 20.75 4.14 38.56
N ARG A 195 21.19 2.92 38.28
CA ARG A 195 22.03 2.10 39.20
C ARG A 195 23.53 2.14 38.84
N GLN A 196 23.89 2.78 37.74
CA GLN A 196 25.28 3.05 37.33
C GLN A 196 25.67 4.46 37.74
#